data_AF-A0A944FIL7-F1
#
_entry.id   AF-A0A944FIL7-F1
#
_cell.length_a   1.000
_cell.length_b   1.000
_cell.length_c   1.000
_cell.angle_alpha   90.00
_cell.angle_beta   90.00
_cell.angle_gamma   90.00
#
_symmetry.space_group_name_H-M   'P 1'
#
loop_
_entity.id
_entity.type
_entity.pdbx_description
1 polymer ?
#
loop_
_entity_poly.entity_id
_entity_poly.type
_entity_poly.pdbx_seq_one_letter_code
_entity_poly.pdbx_strand_id
1 'polypeptide(L)'
;MSTGRTGTVAAALAGALALAAFTAPAAEAADTGVSVSQVVLNKGKPIVVGTTAEVEPTISFHVSWPAGYSMSTVDFDPFLYHGTTAAKGAESGGIYAGSYTCYEDGTRAADCEGALYIDPPYRLDSNNDATTWKLAVHAMLWTKSGSVKAEEYLTGLGTVPVKRAAKATVNASPEPVAKGKTLTVTGRATSADWVRHKYTGYAGKLAKLQFRKAGTSTYATVKTVRANSAGDLKTTVKASTDGYWRWTFGETSTTGGATAAGDYVDVK
;
A
#
# COMPACT_ATOMS: atom_id res chain seq x y z
N MET A 1 -50.45 2.48 73.29
CA MET A 1 -50.51 1.00 73.30
C MET A 1 -50.88 0.51 71.91
N SER A 2 -50.05 -0.39 71.37
CA SER A 2 -50.36 -1.43 70.38
C SER A 2 -50.88 -1.07 68.96
N THR A 3 -50.10 -1.53 67.97
CA THR A 3 -50.49 -2.20 66.69
C THR A 3 -51.30 -1.42 65.65
N GLY A 4 -51.02 -1.43 64.33
CA GLY A 4 -50.06 -2.13 63.48
C GLY A 4 -50.67 -2.32 62.07
N ARG A 5 -49.87 -2.09 60.99
CA ARG A 5 -50.00 -2.48 59.55
C ARG A 5 -51.35 -2.15 58.84
N THR A 6 -51.43 -1.67 57.60
CA THR A 6 -50.83 -2.11 56.33
C THR A 6 -51.29 -1.11 55.24
N GLY A 7 -50.46 -0.71 54.28
CA GLY A 7 -50.78 -0.99 52.87
C GLY A 7 -50.53 0.21 51.94
N THR A 8 -49.60 0.01 51.02
CA THR A 8 -49.18 0.82 49.86
C THR A 8 -50.29 1.09 48.83
N VAL A 9 -50.21 2.17 48.04
CA VAL A 9 -49.93 2.17 46.57
C VAL A 9 -49.62 3.60 46.10
N ALA A 10 -48.46 3.78 45.46
CA ALA A 10 -48.08 4.98 44.73
C ALA A 10 -48.61 4.90 43.29
N ALA A 11 -49.16 6.00 42.77
CA ALA A 11 -49.49 6.16 41.36
C ALA A 11 -48.56 7.22 40.76
N ALA A 12 -47.67 6.81 39.86
CA ALA A 12 -46.89 7.71 39.02
C ALA A 12 -47.32 7.50 37.56
N LEU A 13 -47.89 8.54 36.96
CA LEU A 13 -48.26 8.59 35.54
C LEU A 13 -46.99 8.82 34.70
N ALA A 14 -46.65 7.88 33.82
CA ALA A 14 -45.61 8.03 32.82
C ALA A 14 -46.26 8.34 31.45
N GLY A 15 -45.92 9.49 30.86
CA GLY A 15 -46.31 9.87 29.51
C GLY A 15 -45.41 9.16 28.47
N ALA A 16 -46.03 8.57 27.45
CA ALA A 16 -45.34 7.89 26.36
C ALA A 16 -44.91 8.86 25.26
N LEU A 17 -43.60 8.92 24.97
CA LEU A 17 -43.06 9.47 23.71
C LEU A 17 -43.12 8.38 22.63
N ALA A 18 -43.91 8.59 21.59
CA ALA A 18 -43.90 7.73 20.41
C ALA A 18 -42.74 8.15 19.47
N LEU A 19 -41.67 7.35 19.43
CA LEU A 19 -40.65 7.42 18.38
C LEU A 19 -41.19 6.73 17.12
N ALA A 20 -41.44 7.51 16.06
CA ALA A 20 -41.65 6.95 14.73
C ALA A 20 -40.29 6.49 14.18
N ALA A 21 -40.03 5.18 14.24
CA ALA A 21 -38.88 4.58 13.58
C ALA A 21 -39.17 4.45 12.08
N PHE A 22 -38.50 5.25 11.25
CA PHE A 22 -38.42 4.96 9.82
C PHE A 22 -37.52 3.74 9.62
N THR A 23 -38.11 2.56 9.44
CA THR A 23 -37.40 1.38 8.96
C THR A 23 -37.24 1.51 7.45
N ALA A 24 -36.19 2.19 6.99
CA ALA A 24 -35.70 1.92 5.64
C ALA A 24 -35.22 0.45 5.63
N PRO A 25 -35.53 -0.36 4.59
CA PRO A 25 -34.90 -1.65 4.45
C PRO A 25 -33.39 -1.42 4.40
N ALA A 26 -32.64 -2.11 5.25
CA ALA A 26 -31.23 -2.29 4.96
C ALA A 26 -31.18 -2.99 3.59
N ALA A 27 -30.46 -2.41 2.63
CA ALA A 27 -30.05 -3.16 1.45
C ALA A 27 -29.11 -4.26 1.95
N GLU A 28 -29.68 -5.41 2.28
CA GLU A 28 -28.91 -6.61 2.63
C GLU A 28 -28.09 -6.98 1.40
N ALA A 29 -26.78 -7.19 1.59
CA ALA A 29 -25.88 -7.69 0.55
C ALA A 29 -26.39 -9.07 0.08
N ALA A 30 -27.08 -9.08 -1.06
CA ALA A 30 -27.62 -10.29 -1.65
C ALA A 30 -26.51 -10.99 -2.43
N ASP A 31 -26.36 -12.30 -2.24
CA ASP A 31 -25.44 -13.15 -2.99
C ASP A 31 -25.61 -12.90 -4.50
N THR A 32 -24.53 -12.46 -5.13
CA THR A 32 -24.51 -12.12 -6.55
C THR A 32 -24.30 -13.34 -7.44
N GLY A 33 -23.87 -14.48 -6.88
CA GLY A 33 -23.45 -15.65 -7.63
C GLY A 33 -22.22 -15.40 -8.53
N VAL A 34 -21.54 -14.27 -8.35
CA VAL A 34 -20.29 -13.93 -9.04
C VAL A 34 -19.14 -14.63 -8.34
N SER A 35 -18.23 -15.22 -9.13
CA SER A 35 -16.99 -15.79 -8.60
C SER A 35 -15.79 -15.06 -9.15
N VAL A 36 -14.77 -14.84 -8.31
CA VAL A 36 -13.47 -14.29 -8.71
C VAL A 36 -12.38 -15.29 -8.39
N SER A 37 -11.48 -15.52 -9.34
CA SER A 37 -10.36 -16.45 -9.20
C SER A 37 -9.12 -16.00 -9.98
N GLN A 38 -8.03 -16.78 -9.92
CA GLN A 38 -6.80 -16.55 -10.69
C GLN A 38 -6.23 -15.12 -10.55
N VAL A 39 -6.38 -14.53 -9.37
CA VAL A 39 -5.95 -13.16 -9.10
C VAL A 39 -4.43 -13.06 -9.10
N VAL A 40 -3.90 -12.10 -9.86
CA VAL A 40 -2.50 -11.69 -9.80
C VAL A 40 -2.45 -10.18 -9.55
N LEU A 41 -1.98 -9.79 -8.37
CA LEU A 41 -1.73 -8.40 -7.99
C LEU A 41 -0.27 -8.04 -8.19
N ASN A 42 -0.04 -6.95 -8.93
CA ASN A 42 1.26 -6.32 -9.16
C ASN A 42 2.38 -7.33 -9.48
N LYS A 43 2.06 -8.35 -10.29
CA LYS A 43 3.00 -9.42 -10.69
C LYS A 43 3.62 -10.16 -9.48
N GLY A 44 2.88 -10.27 -8.38
CA GLY A 44 3.32 -10.87 -7.13
C GLY A 44 4.32 -10.04 -6.32
N LYS A 45 4.51 -8.76 -6.66
CA LYS A 45 5.48 -7.87 -6.00
C LYS A 45 4.78 -6.88 -5.06
N PRO A 46 5.46 -6.43 -3.99
CA PRO A 46 5.01 -5.28 -3.22
C PRO A 46 4.79 -4.05 -4.09
N ILE A 47 3.79 -3.25 -3.73
CA ILE A 47 3.54 -1.94 -4.33
C ILE A 47 4.38 -0.92 -3.55
N VAL A 48 5.31 -0.24 -4.23
CA VAL A 48 6.22 0.73 -3.58
C VAL A 48 5.84 2.14 -4.04
N VAL A 49 5.38 2.97 -3.12
CA VAL A 49 4.77 4.26 -3.45
C VAL A 49 5.62 5.42 -2.92
N GLY A 50 5.90 6.39 -3.79
CA GLY A 50 6.59 7.64 -3.49
C GLY A 50 5.67 8.67 -2.83
N THR A 51 6.01 9.95 -2.94
CA THR A 51 5.23 11.04 -2.33
C THR A 51 4.40 11.85 -3.34
N THR A 52 4.66 11.70 -4.64
CA THR A 52 4.06 12.56 -5.68
C THR A 52 3.79 11.85 -6.99
N ALA A 53 4.64 10.90 -7.40
CA ALA A 53 4.42 10.18 -8.65
C ALA A 53 3.28 9.18 -8.49
N GLU A 54 2.32 9.24 -9.40
CA GLU A 54 1.27 8.24 -9.56
C GLU A 54 1.89 6.85 -9.77
N VAL A 55 1.22 5.83 -9.23
CA VAL A 55 1.62 4.44 -9.35
C VAL A 55 0.40 3.65 -9.82
N GLU A 56 0.62 2.81 -10.84
CA GLU A 56 -0.42 1.98 -11.44
C GLU A 56 -0.11 0.47 -11.31
N PRO A 57 -0.33 -0.14 -10.14
CA PRO A 57 -0.09 -1.57 -9.95
C PRO A 57 -1.03 -2.39 -10.81
N THR A 58 -0.48 -3.30 -11.62
CA THR A 58 -1.28 -4.17 -12.49
C THR A 58 -2.16 -5.11 -11.67
N ILE A 59 -3.37 -5.39 -12.12
CA ILE A 59 -4.24 -6.43 -11.59
C ILE A 59 -4.76 -7.28 -12.76
N SER A 60 -4.80 -8.59 -12.56
CA SER A 60 -5.52 -9.51 -13.46
C SER A 60 -6.28 -10.54 -12.63
N PHE A 61 -7.43 -10.98 -13.12
CA PHE A 61 -8.33 -11.88 -12.42
C PHE A 61 -9.32 -12.52 -13.41
N HIS A 62 -9.78 -13.72 -13.08
CA HIS A 62 -10.82 -14.42 -13.82
C HIS A 62 -12.15 -14.26 -13.09
N VAL A 63 -13.22 -13.95 -13.82
CA VAL A 63 -14.58 -13.82 -13.29
C VAL A 63 -15.55 -14.77 -13.97
N SER A 64 -16.57 -15.20 -13.21
CA SER A 64 -17.77 -15.84 -13.77
C SER A 64 -19.02 -15.29 -13.10
N TRP A 65 -20.16 -15.33 -13.81
CA TRP A 65 -21.42 -14.73 -13.35
C TRP A 65 -22.65 -15.62 -13.64
N PRO A 66 -23.78 -15.40 -12.93
CA PRO A 66 -24.96 -16.25 -13.07
C PRO A 66 -25.64 -16.14 -14.44
N ALA A 67 -26.49 -17.12 -14.75
CA ALA A 67 -27.30 -17.12 -15.97
C ALA A 67 -28.25 -15.90 -16.03
N GLY A 68 -28.53 -15.43 -17.24
CA GLY A 68 -29.43 -14.29 -17.47
C GLY A 68 -28.76 -12.92 -17.39
N TYR A 69 -27.44 -12.88 -17.16
CA TYR A 69 -26.62 -11.68 -17.14
C TYR A 69 -25.51 -11.73 -18.20
N SER A 70 -25.06 -10.55 -18.60
CA SER A 70 -23.94 -10.29 -19.51
C SER A 70 -23.07 -9.16 -18.97
N MET A 71 -21.89 -8.93 -19.55
CA MET A 71 -20.98 -7.82 -19.21
C MET A 71 -21.60 -6.42 -19.24
N SER A 72 -22.77 -6.24 -19.85
CA SER A 72 -23.55 -4.99 -19.81
C SER A 72 -24.45 -4.83 -18.57
N THR A 73 -24.54 -5.86 -17.73
CA THR A 73 -25.45 -5.94 -16.57
C THR A 73 -24.76 -6.50 -15.33
N VAL A 74 -23.44 -6.70 -15.39
CA VAL A 74 -22.60 -7.13 -14.28
C VAL A 74 -21.38 -6.24 -14.24
N ASP A 75 -21.08 -5.69 -13.07
CA ASP A 75 -19.85 -4.95 -12.81
C ASP A 75 -18.98 -5.68 -11.79
N PHE A 76 -17.67 -5.52 -11.93
CA PHE A 76 -16.66 -6.06 -11.03
C PHE A 76 -15.66 -4.97 -10.68
N ASP A 77 -15.81 -4.31 -9.54
CA ASP A 77 -14.91 -3.22 -9.16
C ASP A 77 -13.87 -3.72 -8.16
N PRO A 78 -12.64 -4.08 -8.60
CA PRO A 78 -11.59 -4.49 -7.69
C PRO A 78 -11.03 -3.29 -6.93
N PHE A 79 -10.83 -3.49 -5.63
CA PHE A 79 -10.17 -2.50 -4.77
C PHE A 79 -9.39 -3.15 -3.64
N LEU A 80 -8.34 -2.47 -3.22
CA LEU A 80 -7.60 -2.83 -2.02
C LEU A 80 -8.16 -2.11 -0.81
N TYR A 81 -8.15 -2.77 0.35
CA TYR A 81 -8.50 -2.20 1.65
C TYR A 81 -7.57 -2.74 2.75
N HIS A 82 -7.44 -2.02 3.86
CA HIS A 82 -6.69 -2.46 5.04
C HIS A 82 -7.28 -1.91 6.34
N GLY A 83 -7.01 -2.56 7.47
CA GLY A 83 -7.41 -2.08 8.80
C GLY A 83 -8.93 -2.05 9.08
N THR A 84 -9.77 -2.49 8.13
CA THR A 84 -11.23 -2.45 8.22
C THR A 84 -11.88 -3.61 7.43
N THR A 85 -13.21 -3.61 7.31
CA THR A 85 -13.98 -4.51 6.43
C THR A 85 -14.00 -3.99 4.98
N ALA A 86 -14.28 -4.86 4.01
CA ALA A 86 -14.33 -4.46 2.60
C ALA A 86 -15.36 -3.34 2.35
N ALA A 87 -16.58 -3.46 2.91
CA ALA A 87 -17.62 -2.43 2.78
C ALA A 87 -17.15 -1.04 3.27
N LYS A 88 -16.55 -0.96 4.46
CA LYS A 88 -16.00 0.31 4.98
C LYS A 88 -14.83 0.84 4.16
N GLY A 89 -13.99 -0.05 3.65
CA GLY A 89 -12.89 0.32 2.75
C GLY A 89 -13.40 0.84 1.41
N ALA A 90 -14.53 0.32 0.93
CA ALA A 90 -15.17 0.80 -0.27
C ALA A 90 -15.72 2.23 -0.09
N GLU A 91 -16.36 2.50 1.06
CA GLU A 91 -16.83 3.84 1.42
C GLU A 91 -15.68 4.86 1.54
N SER A 92 -14.55 4.45 2.13
CA SER A 92 -13.42 5.34 2.38
C SER A 92 -12.08 4.61 2.54
N GLY A 93 -11.03 5.20 1.98
CA GLY A 93 -9.64 4.72 2.12
C GLY A 93 -9.26 3.55 1.20
N GLY A 94 -10.17 3.05 0.36
CA GLY A 94 -9.88 2.04 -0.64
C GLY A 94 -9.01 2.54 -1.79
N ILE A 95 -8.15 1.66 -2.32
CA ILE A 95 -7.40 1.89 -3.57
C ILE A 95 -8.11 1.11 -4.68
N TYR A 96 -8.75 1.82 -5.59
CA TYR A 96 -9.55 1.23 -6.67
C TYR A 96 -8.74 1.02 -7.95
N ALA A 97 -9.24 0.14 -8.82
CA ALA A 97 -8.84 0.15 -10.23
C ALA A 97 -9.13 1.52 -10.87
N GLY A 98 -8.14 2.07 -11.56
CA GLY A 98 -8.34 3.24 -12.41
C GLY A 98 -8.97 2.86 -13.75
N SER A 99 -8.62 1.67 -14.25
CA SER A 99 -9.27 1.03 -15.39
C SER A 99 -8.99 -0.47 -15.41
N TYR A 100 -9.87 -1.24 -16.02
CA TYR A 100 -9.64 -2.62 -16.42
C TYR A 100 -10.46 -2.94 -17.67
N THR A 101 -10.06 -3.98 -18.39
CA THR A 101 -10.78 -4.54 -19.53
C THR A 101 -10.98 -6.02 -19.28
N CYS A 102 -12.17 -6.52 -19.56
CA CYS A 102 -12.48 -7.95 -19.49
C CYS A 102 -12.70 -8.51 -20.89
N TYR A 103 -12.15 -9.70 -21.12
CA TYR A 103 -12.21 -10.43 -22.38
C TYR A 103 -13.06 -11.68 -22.16
N GLU A 104 -14.27 -11.69 -22.72
CA GLU A 104 -15.18 -12.84 -22.64
C GLU A 104 -14.61 -14.03 -23.43
N ASP A 105 -14.76 -15.24 -22.87
CA ASP A 105 -14.37 -16.49 -23.55
C ASP A 105 -15.51 -17.11 -24.38
N GLY A 106 -16.65 -16.41 -24.50
CA GLY A 106 -17.87 -16.89 -25.14
C GLY A 106 -18.83 -17.64 -24.21
N THR A 107 -18.47 -17.77 -22.93
CA THR A 107 -19.35 -18.28 -21.87
C THR A 107 -19.71 -17.15 -20.87
N ARG A 108 -20.26 -17.50 -19.70
CA ARG A 108 -20.57 -16.52 -18.63
C ARG A 108 -19.32 -16.29 -17.76
N ALA A 109 -18.20 -16.02 -18.43
CA ALA A 109 -16.90 -15.84 -17.82
C ALA A 109 -16.03 -14.90 -18.66
N ALA A 110 -15.07 -14.26 -18.00
CA ALA A 110 -14.11 -13.39 -18.65
C ALA A 110 -12.78 -13.35 -17.89
N ASP A 111 -11.70 -13.16 -18.62
CA ASP A 111 -10.41 -12.78 -18.05
C ASP A 111 -10.29 -11.25 -18.08
N CYS A 112 -10.04 -10.66 -16.91
CA CYS A 112 -9.93 -9.22 -16.75
C CYS A 112 -8.49 -8.83 -16.43
N GLU A 113 -8.02 -7.74 -17.05
CA GLU A 113 -6.73 -7.13 -16.75
C GLU A 113 -6.83 -5.60 -16.70
N GLY A 114 -6.03 -4.97 -15.85
CA GLY A 114 -6.06 -3.53 -15.65
C GLY A 114 -5.01 -3.06 -14.66
N ALA A 115 -5.24 -1.86 -14.11
CA ALA A 115 -4.38 -1.29 -13.10
C ALA A 115 -5.17 -0.62 -11.97
N LEU A 116 -4.72 -0.85 -10.74
CA LEU A 116 -5.02 -0.01 -9.59
C LEU A 116 -4.45 1.38 -9.82
N TYR A 117 -5.05 2.41 -9.24
CA TYR A 117 -4.58 3.79 -9.38
C TYR A 117 -4.28 4.40 -8.02
N ILE A 118 -3.01 4.77 -7.79
CA ILE A 118 -2.55 5.39 -6.55
C ILE A 118 -1.93 6.74 -6.88
N ASP A 119 -2.64 7.80 -6.52
CA ASP A 119 -2.09 9.15 -6.45
C ASP A 119 -1.70 9.46 -4.99
N PRO A 120 -0.40 9.44 -4.63
CA PRO A 120 0.02 9.36 -3.23
C PRO A 120 -0.50 10.52 -2.36
N PRO A 121 -0.50 11.80 -2.80
CA PRO A 121 -1.07 12.91 -2.04
C PRO A 121 -2.56 12.80 -1.69
N TYR A 122 -3.35 12.00 -2.40
CA TYR A 122 -4.80 11.92 -2.22
C TYR A 122 -5.29 10.53 -1.77
N ARG A 123 -4.44 9.50 -1.83
CA ARG A 123 -4.80 8.12 -1.52
C ARG A 123 -4.11 7.54 -0.29
N LEU A 124 -3.02 8.15 0.17
CA LEU A 124 -2.24 7.65 1.30
C LEU A 124 -2.10 8.77 2.33
N ASP A 125 -3.00 8.77 3.31
CA ASP A 125 -3.12 9.85 4.29
C ASP A 125 -2.31 9.57 5.57
N SER A 126 -1.77 8.36 5.72
CA SER A 126 -0.99 7.95 6.88
C SER A 126 0.23 7.10 6.51
N ASN A 127 1.34 7.30 7.22
CA ASN A 127 2.49 6.40 7.10
C ASN A 127 2.18 4.96 7.58
N ASN A 128 1.06 4.75 8.30
CA ASN A 128 0.59 3.42 8.70
C ASN A 128 -0.11 2.66 7.57
N ASP A 129 -0.45 3.34 6.47
CA ASP A 129 -0.97 2.71 5.25
C ASP A 129 0.10 1.84 4.57
N ALA A 130 1.35 1.98 5.00
CA ALA A 130 2.46 1.13 4.64
C ALA A 130 2.35 -0.23 5.36
N THR A 131 1.42 -1.06 4.90
CA THR A 131 1.04 -2.33 5.51
C THR A 131 0.67 -3.37 4.45
N THR A 132 0.17 -4.52 4.87
CA THR A 132 -0.44 -5.50 3.96
C THR A 132 -1.90 -5.14 3.71
N TRP A 133 -2.24 -4.90 2.44
CA TRP A 133 -3.60 -4.64 1.99
C TRP A 133 -4.24 -5.93 1.47
N LYS A 134 -5.56 -6.03 1.61
CA LYS A 134 -6.39 -7.14 1.14
C LYS A 134 -7.11 -6.71 -0.13
N LEU A 135 -7.31 -7.64 -1.07
CA LEU A 135 -8.14 -7.40 -2.23
C LEU A 135 -9.59 -7.79 -1.95
N ALA A 136 -10.50 -6.93 -2.39
CA ALA A 136 -11.91 -7.24 -2.57
C ALA A 136 -12.34 -6.89 -4.00
N VAL A 137 -13.47 -7.46 -4.42
CA VAL A 137 -14.20 -7.06 -5.64
C VAL A 137 -15.61 -6.72 -5.21
N HIS A 138 -16.06 -5.51 -5.53
CA HIS A 138 -17.48 -5.14 -5.42
C HIS A 138 -18.18 -5.65 -6.68
N ALA A 139 -18.95 -6.72 -6.52
CA ALA A 139 -19.73 -7.32 -7.59
C ALA A 139 -21.13 -6.72 -7.56
N MET A 140 -21.64 -6.27 -8.70
CA MET A 140 -22.98 -5.72 -8.83
C MET A 140 -23.73 -6.38 -9.99
N LEU A 141 -24.98 -6.75 -9.73
CA LEU A 141 -25.91 -7.22 -10.75
C LEU A 141 -26.96 -6.13 -11.00
N TRP A 142 -27.12 -5.74 -12.26
CA TRP A 142 -28.06 -4.70 -12.66
C TRP A 142 -29.31 -5.29 -13.31
N THR A 143 -30.44 -4.63 -13.11
CA THR A 143 -31.62 -4.84 -13.95
C THR A 143 -31.38 -4.25 -15.34
N LYS A 144 -32.13 -4.70 -16.34
CA LYS A 144 -32.11 -4.08 -17.68
C LYS A 144 -32.51 -2.60 -17.68
N SER A 145 -33.21 -2.14 -16.63
CA SER A 145 -33.58 -0.74 -16.44
C SER A 145 -32.50 0.10 -15.73
N GLY A 146 -31.35 -0.50 -15.40
CA GLY A 146 -30.21 0.19 -14.77
C GLY A 146 -30.31 0.35 -13.25
N SER A 147 -31.14 -0.44 -12.57
CA SER A 147 -31.20 -0.44 -11.10
C SER A 147 -30.37 -1.59 -10.53
N VAL A 148 -29.67 -1.38 -9.41
CA VAL A 148 -28.97 -2.47 -8.71
C VAL A 148 -30.00 -3.49 -8.23
N LYS A 149 -29.81 -4.75 -8.61
CA LYS A 149 -30.63 -5.89 -8.18
C LYS A 149 -29.99 -6.65 -7.03
N ALA A 150 -28.67 -6.78 -7.04
CA ALA A 150 -27.89 -7.39 -5.97
C ALA A 150 -26.46 -6.82 -6.00
N GLU A 151 -25.83 -6.75 -4.83
CA GLU A 151 -24.43 -6.36 -4.70
C GLU A 151 -23.76 -7.12 -3.56
N GLU A 152 -22.47 -7.36 -3.71
CA GLU A 152 -21.67 -8.12 -2.76
C GLU A 152 -20.20 -7.69 -2.79
N TYR A 153 -19.56 -7.70 -1.61
CA TYR A 153 -18.11 -7.54 -1.51
C TYR A 153 -17.43 -8.89 -1.38
N LEU A 154 -16.91 -9.40 -2.49
CA LEU A 154 -16.16 -10.64 -2.54
C LEU A 154 -14.77 -10.41 -1.92
N THR A 155 -14.40 -11.20 -0.91
CA THR A 155 -13.14 -11.04 -0.15
C THR A 155 -12.33 -12.34 -0.11
N GLY A 156 -11.15 -12.32 0.53
CA GLY A 156 -10.27 -13.49 0.58
C GLY A 156 -9.52 -13.75 -0.73
N LEU A 157 -9.49 -12.76 -1.63
CA LEU A 157 -8.97 -12.87 -2.99
C LEU A 157 -7.44 -12.68 -3.09
N GLY A 158 -6.78 -12.50 -1.96
CA GLY A 158 -5.34 -12.29 -1.86
C GLY A 158 -4.97 -11.01 -1.12
N THR A 159 -3.66 -10.80 -0.99
CA THR A 159 -3.09 -9.64 -0.31
C THR A 159 -1.87 -9.10 -1.06
N VAL A 160 -1.54 -7.84 -0.81
CA VAL A 160 -0.33 -7.21 -1.35
C VAL A 160 0.28 -6.24 -0.33
N PRO A 161 1.60 -6.27 -0.08
CA PRO A 161 2.25 -5.25 0.73
C PRO A 161 2.31 -3.92 -0.02
N VAL A 162 1.79 -2.85 0.58
CA VAL A 162 2.01 -1.48 0.14
C VAL A 162 3.12 -0.90 1.02
N LYS A 163 4.19 -0.41 0.40
CA LYS A 163 5.41 0.05 1.06
C LYS A 163 5.73 1.48 0.68
N ARG A 164 6.33 2.21 1.62
CA ARG A 164 6.91 3.53 1.37
C ARG A 164 8.15 3.39 0.50
N ALA A 165 8.28 4.20 -0.55
CA ALA A 165 9.50 4.27 -1.33
C ALA A 165 10.65 4.82 -0.48
N ALA A 166 11.87 4.37 -0.76
CA ALA A 166 13.07 4.84 -0.08
C ALA A 166 14.11 5.35 -1.09
N LYS A 167 14.99 6.23 -0.63
CA LYS A 167 16.10 6.78 -1.42
C LYS A 167 17.41 6.67 -0.66
N ALA A 168 18.49 6.48 -1.42
CA ALA A 168 19.86 6.51 -0.94
C ALA A 168 20.67 7.50 -1.78
N THR A 169 21.50 8.31 -1.14
CA THR A 169 22.49 9.17 -1.81
C THR A 169 23.89 8.85 -1.31
N VAL A 170 24.91 9.25 -2.07
CA VAL A 170 26.32 9.07 -1.71
C VAL A 170 27.12 10.30 -2.17
N ASN A 171 28.19 10.59 -1.45
CA ASN A 171 29.23 11.53 -1.85
C ASN A 171 30.55 11.12 -1.16
N ALA A 172 31.60 10.88 -1.91
CA ALA A 172 32.91 10.47 -1.45
C ALA A 172 33.94 11.58 -1.71
N SER A 173 34.62 12.06 -0.67
CA SER A 173 35.56 13.19 -0.80
C SER A 173 36.75 13.09 0.16
N PRO A 174 37.90 13.73 -0.14
CA PRO A 174 38.17 14.60 -1.30
C PRO A 174 38.31 13.80 -2.61
N GLU A 175 38.11 14.49 -3.73
CA GLU A 175 38.43 13.99 -5.06
C GLU A 175 39.20 15.07 -5.84
N PRO A 176 40.39 14.76 -6.40
CA PRO A 176 41.10 13.48 -6.28
C PRO A 176 41.66 13.27 -4.87
N VAL A 177 41.98 12.02 -4.52
CA VAL A 177 42.59 11.65 -3.23
C VAL A 177 43.89 10.86 -3.45
N ALA A 178 44.93 11.15 -2.68
CA ALA A 178 46.16 10.37 -2.77
C ALA A 178 45.96 8.95 -2.19
N LYS A 179 46.62 7.96 -2.78
CA LYS A 179 46.58 6.56 -2.37
C LYS A 179 46.94 6.40 -0.89
N GLY A 180 46.17 5.57 -0.19
CA GLY A 180 46.31 5.30 1.24
C GLY A 180 45.80 6.44 2.15
N LYS A 181 45.34 7.57 1.59
CA LYS A 181 44.73 8.64 2.38
C LYS A 181 43.27 8.34 2.70
N THR A 182 42.78 9.09 3.68
CA THR A 182 41.43 8.95 4.20
C THR A 182 40.44 9.56 3.20
N LEU A 183 39.48 8.76 2.78
CA LEU A 183 38.31 9.17 2.03
C LEU A 183 37.11 9.20 2.98
N THR A 184 36.39 10.31 3.02
CA THR A 184 35.14 10.44 3.77
C THR A 184 33.98 10.16 2.82
N VAL A 185 33.15 9.18 3.16
CA VAL A 185 31.94 8.89 2.39
C VAL A 185 30.72 9.26 3.21
N THR A 186 29.96 10.23 2.70
CA THR A 186 28.67 10.66 3.24
C THR A 186 27.54 10.18 2.36
N GLY A 187 26.31 10.35 2.84
CA GLY A 187 25.09 10.00 2.12
C GLY A 187 23.88 10.19 2.99
N ARG A 188 22.69 9.90 2.45
CA ARG A 188 21.44 9.90 3.21
C ARG A 188 20.62 8.67 2.88
N ALA A 189 19.95 8.12 3.89
CA ALA A 189 18.86 7.17 3.75
C ALA A 189 17.55 7.90 4.09
N THR A 190 16.61 7.95 3.15
CA THR A 190 15.31 8.58 3.35
C THR A 190 14.16 7.68 2.94
N SER A 191 12.98 7.89 3.51
CA SER A 191 11.74 7.19 3.20
C SER A 191 10.62 8.21 2.91
N ALA A 192 9.74 7.89 1.96
CA ALA A 192 8.60 8.71 1.59
C ALA A 192 7.69 8.94 2.81
N ASP A 193 7.44 10.17 3.23
CA ASP A 193 6.48 10.50 4.29
C ASP A 193 5.20 11.00 3.62
N TRP A 194 4.15 10.18 3.60
CA TRP A 194 2.92 10.50 2.88
C TRP A 194 2.14 11.62 3.55
N VAL A 195 2.17 11.71 4.89
CA VAL A 195 1.57 12.82 5.66
C VAL A 195 2.24 14.16 5.34
N ARG A 196 3.57 14.16 5.15
CA ARG A 196 4.33 15.39 4.86
C ARG A 196 4.57 15.62 3.37
N HIS A 197 4.07 14.74 2.51
CA HIS A 197 4.30 14.69 1.06
C HIS A 197 5.78 14.90 0.65
N LYS A 198 6.73 14.39 1.46
CA LYS A 198 8.17 14.55 1.20
C LYS A 198 8.97 13.37 1.71
N TYR A 199 10.20 13.23 1.26
CA TYR A 199 11.11 12.22 1.81
C TYR A 199 11.72 12.74 3.13
N THR A 200 11.64 11.94 4.18
CA THR A 200 12.22 12.23 5.50
C THR A 200 13.30 11.23 5.87
N GLY A 201 14.15 11.58 6.84
CA GLY A 201 15.26 10.73 7.28
C GLY A 201 14.80 9.36 7.74
N TYR A 202 15.40 8.30 7.20
CA TYR A 202 15.12 6.93 7.62
C TYR A 202 16.00 6.56 8.83
N ALA A 203 15.59 7.08 9.99
CA ALA A 203 16.34 6.97 11.24
C ALA A 203 16.70 5.52 11.58
N GLY A 204 17.95 5.31 11.98
CA GLY A 204 18.41 4.00 12.46
C GLY A 204 18.55 2.92 11.40
N LYS A 205 18.28 3.19 10.12
CA LYS A 205 18.43 2.20 9.05
C LYS A 205 19.90 1.80 8.87
N LEU A 206 20.16 0.50 8.82
CA LEU A 206 21.48 -0.02 8.45
C LEU A 206 21.68 0.05 6.94
N ALA A 207 22.74 0.73 6.52
CA ALA A 207 23.16 0.85 5.13
C ALA A 207 24.57 0.28 4.94
N LYS A 208 24.78 -0.40 3.81
CA LYS A 208 26.06 -0.94 3.39
C LYS A 208 26.75 0.09 2.49
N LEU A 209 27.98 0.46 2.83
CA LEU A 209 28.88 1.14 1.91
C LEU A 209 29.47 0.08 0.99
N GLN A 210 29.35 0.28 -0.30
CA GLN A 210 29.92 -0.59 -1.31
C GLN A 210 30.94 0.14 -2.17
N PHE A 211 31.97 -0.58 -2.60
CA PHE A 211 32.98 -0.12 -3.53
C PHE A 211 33.03 -1.05 -4.75
N ARG A 212 33.24 -0.48 -5.94
CA ARG A 212 33.52 -1.19 -7.18
C ARG A 212 34.73 -0.54 -7.86
N LYS A 213 35.79 -1.30 -8.10
CA LYS A 213 36.99 -0.82 -8.81
C LYS A 213 36.62 -0.35 -10.23
N ALA A 214 37.23 0.73 -10.70
CA ALA A 214 37.08 1.19 -12.08
C ALA A 214 37.47 0.09 -13.08
N GLY A 215 36.75 -0.01 -14.20
CA GLY A 215 36.92 -1.10 -15.18
C GLY A 215 36.29 -2.44 -14.77
N THR A 216 35.59 -2.52 -13.64
CA THR A 216 34.88 -3.74 -13.19
C THR A 216 33.38 -3.51 -13.02
N SER A 217 32.59 -4.57 -12.87
CA SER A 217 31.12 -4.51 -12.74
C SER A 217 30.59 -4.82 -11.33
N THR A 218 31.40 -5.42 -10.46
CA THR A 218 30.91 -5.99 -9.19
C THR A 218 31.21 -5.08 -8.00
N TYR A 219 30.18 -4.80 -7.21
CA TYR A 219 30.30 -4.07 -5.94
C TYR A 219 30.54 -5.01 -4.76
N ALA A 220 31.53 -4.69 -3.93
CA ALA A 220 31.78 -5.37 -2.66
C ALA A 220 31.39 -4.45 -1.49
N THR A 221 30.76 -5.01 -0.45
CA THR A 221 30.49 -4.27 0.79
C THR A 221 31.76 -4.12 1.61
N VAL A 222 32.12 -2.88 1.94
CA VAL A 222 33.33 -2.55 2.70
C VAL A 222 33.03 -2.11 4.14
N LYS A 223 31.85 -1.54 4.38
CA LYS A 223 31.37 -1.12 5.72
C LYS A 223 29.86 -1.22 5.81
N THR A 224 29.35 -1.33 7.04
CA THR A 224 27.93 -1.12 7.36
C THR A 224 27.82 0.00 8.38
N VAL A 225 26.92 0.94 8.14
CA VAL A 225 26.72 2.14 8.96
C VAL A 225 25.25 2.30 9.27
N ARG A 226 24.95 2.74 10.49
CA ARG A 226 23.60 3.10 10.91
C ARG A 226 23.34 4.57 10.63
N ALA A 227 22.24 4.87 9.95
CA ALA A 227 21.80 6.25 9.75
C ALA A 227 21.45 6.92 11.08
N ASN A 228 21.81 8.20 11.24
CA ASN A 228 21.41 8.99 12.41
C ASN A 228 19.89 9.29 12.40
N SER A 229 19.39 10.07 13.37
CA SER A 229 17.96 10.45 13.45
C SER A 229 17.46 11.25 12.25
N ALA A 230 18.33 11.99 11.56
CA ALA A 230 18.02 12.72 10.33
C ALA A 230 18.20 11.88 9.06
N GLY A 231 18.59 10.61 9.17
CA GLY A 231 18.86 9.72 8.04
C GLY A 231 20.24 9.89 7.42
N ASP A 232 21.16 10.63 8.03
CA ASP A 232 22.50 10.86 7.48
C ASP A 232 23.41 9.65 7.72
N LEU A 233 24.22 9.36 6.70
CA LEU A 233 25.24 8.32 6.69
C LEU A 233 26.60 9.00 6.57
N LYS A 234 27.57 8.57 7.38
CA LYS A 234 28.95 9.06 7.31
C LYS A 234 29.92 7.99 7.79
N THR A 235 30.98 7.75 7.03
CA THR A 235 32.13 6.97 7.48
C THR A 235 33.39 7.38 6.74
N THR A 236 34.52 6.83 7.17
CA THR A 236 35.81 7.00 6.50
C THR A 236 36.38 5.66 6.09
N VAL A 237 37.10 5.64 4.98
CA VAL A 237 37.79 4.48 4.41
C VAL A 237 39.16 4.93 3.87
N LYS A 238 40.00 3.99 3.45
CA LYS A 238 41.27 4.29 2.79
C LYS A 238 41.10 4.17 1.29
N ALA A 239 41.47 5.21 0.55
CA ALA A 239 41.47 5.17 -0.91
C ALA A 239 42.64 4.32 -1.41
N SER A 240 42.40 3.35 -2.29
CA SER A 240 43.43 2.40 -2.75
C SER A 240 43.61 2.39 -4.26
N THR A 241 42.53 2.57 -5.01
CA THR A 241 42.46 2.58 -6.47
C THR A 241 41.19 3.30 -6.89
N ASP A 242 41.16 3.77 -8.13
CA ASP A 242 39.98 4.36 -8.74
C ASP A 242 38.77 3.44 -8.68
N GLY A 243 37.59 4.02 -8.48
CA GLY A 243 36.34 3.27 -8.50
C GLY A 243 35.16 4.05 -8.01
N TYR A 244 34.05 3.32 -7.84
CA TYR A 244 32.74 3.86 -7.52
C TYR A 244 32.31 3.46 -6.11
N TRP A 245 31.82 4.43 -5.35
CA TRP A 245 31.29 4.26 -4.01
C TRP A 245 29.77 4.43 -4.01
N ARG A 246 29.04 3.59 -3.28
CA ARG A 246 27.59 3.77 -3.11
C ARG A 246 27.08 3.28 -1.77
N TRP A 247 26.01 3.89 -1.30
CA TRP A 247 25.20 3.35 -0.20
C TRP A 247 24.06 2.50 -0.73
N THR A 248 23.77 1.38 -0.06
CA THR A 248 22.60 0.55 -0.32
C THR A 248 22.01 0.01 0.98
N PHE A 249 20.70 -0.15 1.03
CA PHE A 249 20.00 -0.81 2.13
C PHE A 249 18.81 -1.62 1.63
N GLY A 250 18.56 -2.76 2.28
CA GLY A 250 17.44 -3.64 1.94
C GLY A 250 16.09 -3.08 2.39
N GLU A 251 15.02 -3.67 1.87
CA GLU A 251 13.64 -3.33 2.27
C GLU A 251 13.29 -3.80 3.70
N THR A 252 12.10 -3.38 4.16
CA THR A 252 11.40 -3.88 5.35
C THR A 252 9.98 -4.29 4.95
N SER A 253 9.15 -4.64 5.94
CA SER A 253 7.71 -4.87 5.70
C SER A 253 6.97 -3.62 5.23
N THR A 254 7.43 -2.42 5.60
CA THR A 254 6.72 -1.15 5.37
C THR A 254 7.47 -0.16 4.46
N THR A 255 8.72 -0.43 4.10
CA THR A 255 9.55 0.48 3.30
C THR A 255 10.39 -0.30 2.30
N GLY A 256 10.44 0.14 1.05
CA GLY A 256 11.29 -0.43 0.01
C GLY A 256 12.79 -0.31 0.31
N GLY A 257 13.61 -1.07 -0.41
CA GLY A 257 15.06 -0.92 -0.39
C GLY A 257 15.50 0.25 -1.28
N ALA A 258 16.73 0.73 -1.10
CA ALA A 258 17.29 1.74 -1.99
C ALA A 258 18.78 1.51 -2.22
N THR A 259 19.24 1.89 -3.40
CA THR A 259 20.66 1.86 -3.80
C THR A 259 20.98 3.17 -4.50
N ALA A 260 22.00 3.87 -4.00
CA ALA A 260 22.46 5.11 -4.63
C ALA A 260 23.16 4.80 -5.97
N ALA A 261 23.12 5.77 -6.88
CA ALA A 261 24.07 5.80 -8.00
C ALA A 261 25.51 5.80 -7.44
N GLY A 262 26.44 5.20 -8.17
CA GLY A 262 27.85 5.17 -7.76
C GLY A 262 28.52 6.51 -7.97
N ASP A 263 29.27 6.96 -6.96
CA ASP A 263 30.11 8.16 -7.01
C ASP A 263 31.55 7.77 -7.31
N TYR A 264 32.11 8.30 -8.40
CA TYR A 264 33.46 7.97 -8.83
C TYR A 264 34.48 8.71 -7.96
N VAL A 265 35.63 8.09 -7.72
CA VAL A 265 36.76 8.73 -7.05
C VAL A 265 38.04 8.39 -7.79
N ASP A 266 38.74 9.42 -8.28
CA ASP A 266 40.12 9.37 -8.79
C ASP A 266 41.15 9.26 -7.66
N VAL A 267 42.01 8.24 -7.71
CA VAL A 267 43.07 7.98 -6.71
C VAL A 267 44.46 8.17 -7.32
N LYS A 268 45.21 9.13 -6.78
CA LYS A 268 46.55 9.51 -7.26
C LYS A 268 47.70 8.89 -6.47
#